data_AF-A0A963AVU8-F1
#
_entry.id   AF-A0A963AVU8-F1
#
_cell.length_a   1.000
_cell.length_b   1.000
_cell.length_c   1.000
_cell.angle_alpha   90.00
_cell.angle_beta   90.00
_cell.angle_gamma   90.00
#
_symmetry.space_group_name_H-M   'P 1'
#
loop_
_entity.id
_entity.type
_entity.pdbx_description
1 polymer ?
#
loop_
_entity_poly.entity_id
_entity_poly.type
_entity_poly.pdbx_seq_one_letter_code
_entity_poly.pdbx_strand_id
1 'polypeptide(L)'
;MKAIMLISGSGPLVILTSYASADDPALLERLATKGINKFLAYEVPLELAKERYGGHYQSVTNNLHETDDLRVLDYNGNRAFELFRFDELGSPIIHEP
;
A
#
# COMPACT_ATOMS: atom_id res chain seq x y z
N MET A 1 -5.84 10.35 -0.15
CA MET A 1 -5.62 8.90 0.07
C MET A 1 -4.69 8.40 -1.02
N LYS A 2 -3.66 7.63 -0.65
CA LYS A 2 -2.73 6.96 -1.57
C LYS A 2 -2.90 5.45 -1.50
N ALA A 3 -2.63 4.78 -2.63
CA ALA A 3 -2.45 3.35 -2.67
C ALA A 3 -0.94 3.05 -2.78
N ILE A 4 -0.43 2.20 -1.91
CA ILE A 4 1.01 1.89 -1.86
C ILE A 4 1.18 0.38 -1.82
N MET A 5 1.93 -0.17 -2.77
CA MET A 5 2.41 -1.53 -2.69
C MET A 5 3.72 -1.56 -1.90
N LEU A 6 3.74 -2.27 -0.79
CA LEU A 6 4.95 -2.55 -0.02
C LEU A 6 5.44 -3.95 -0.39
N ILE A 7 6.71 -4.08 -0.75
CA ILE A 7 7.41 -5.36 -0.88
C ILE A 7 8.35 -5.48 0.32
N SER A 8 8.00 -6.36 1.26
CA SER A 8 8.79 -6.64 2.46
C SER A 8 9.24 -8.10 2.48
N GLY A 9 9.92 -8.53 3.55
CA GLY A 9 10.39 -9.90 3.70
C GLY A 9 9.28 -10.97 3.69
N SER A 10 8.05 -10.61 4.04
CA SER A 10 6.88 -11.50 3.97
C SER A 10 6.21 -11.53 2.60
N GLY A 11 6.71 -10.74 1.64
CA GLY A 11 6.13 -10.56 0.32
C GLY A 11 5.31 -9.27 0.18
N PRO A 12 4.65 -9.09 -0.98
CA PRO A 12 3.95 -7.86 -1.29
C PRO A 12 2.67 -7.68 -0.48
N LEU A 13 2.31 -6.43 -0.20
CA LEU A 13 1.01 -6.05 0.37
C LEU A 13 0.59 -4.70 -0.20
N VAL A 14 -0.71 -4.45 -0.35
CA VAL A 14 -1.19 -3.13 -0.80
C VAL A 14 -1.93 -2.45 0.34
N ILE A 15 -1.54 -1.22 0.66
CA ILE A 15 -2.18 -0.37 1.65
C ILE A 15 -2.89 0.82 1.00
N LEU A 16 -3.92 1.31 1.69
CA LEU A 16 -4.52 2.62 1.50
C LEU A 16 -4.17 3.49 2.71
N THR A 17 -3.78 4.73 2.47
CA THR A 17 -3.38 5.63 3.55
C THR A 17 -3.71 7.10 3.27
N SER A 18 -3.95 7.88 4.33
CA SER A 18 -4.08 9.34 4.28
C SER A 18 -2.73 10.07 4.24
N TYR A 19 -1.61 9.41 4.60
CA TYR A 19 -0.27 10.00 4.61
C TYR A 19 0.19 10.44 3.22
N ALA A 20 1.15 11.38 3.19
CA ALA A 20 1.55 12.06 1.98
C ALA A 20 2.39 11.19 1.03
N SER A 21 3.10 10.19 1.53
CA SER A 21 3.97 9.31 0.76
C SER A 21 4.36 8.05 1.55
N ALA A 22 5.03 7.10 0.89
CA ALA A 22 5.52 5.88 1.53
C ALA A 22 6.65 6.11 2.55
N ASP A 23 7.35 7.24 2.46
CA ASP A 23 8.42 7.69 3.35
C ASP A 23 7.96 8.76 4.35
N ASP A 24 6.64 8.98 4.48
CA ASP A 24 6.08 9.85 5.51
C ASP A 24 6.48 9.34 6.92
N PRO A 25 7.13 10.15 7.77
CA PRO A 25 7.65 9.69 9.05
C PRO A 25 6.59 9.03 9.97
N ALA A 26 5.34 9.52 9.94
CA ALA A 26 4.28 8.97 10.75
C ALA A 26 3.78 7.61 10.21
N LEU A 27 3.80 7.44 8.88
CA LEU A 27 3.56 6.12 8.27
C LEU A 27 4.67 5.14 8.63
N LEU A 28 5.94 5.56 8.53
CA LEU A 28 7.10 4.73 8.84
C LEU A 28 7.05 4.24 10.29
N GLU A 29 6.78 5.13 11.25
CA GLU A 29 6.61 4.74 12.66
C GLU A 29 5.48 3.72 12.81
N ARG A 30 4.34 3.95 12.15
CA ARG A 30 3.20 3.02 12.22
C ARG A 30 3.49 1.66 11.59
N LEU A 31 4.22 1.61 10.49
CA LEU A 31 4.69 0.36 9.87
C LEU A 31 5.70 -0.37 10.76
N ALA A 32 6.60 0.36 11.41
CA ALA A 32 7.57 -0.19 12.36
C ALA A 32 6.89 -0.85 13.56
N THR A 33 5.81 -0.26 14.11
CA THR A 33 5.00 -0.90 15.19
C THR A 33 4.37 -2.24 14.76
N LYS A 34 4.26 -2.49 13.45
CA LYS A 34 3.76 -3.73 12.85
C LYS A 34 4.88 -4.67 12.41
N GLY A 35 6.14 -4.35 12.72
CA GLY A 35 7.31 -5.14 12.35
C GLY A 35 7.81 -4.94 10.92
N ILE A 36 7.28 -3.96 10.18
CA ILE A 36 7.67 -3.67 8.79
C ILE A 36 8.70 -2.53 8.82
N ASN A 37 9.97 -2.89 8.97
CA ASN A 37 11.08 -1.92 9.11
C ASN A 37 11.96 -1.79 7.87
N LYS A 38 11.82 -2.70 6.89
CA LYS A 38 12.60 -2.70 5.65
C LYS A 38 11.73 -3.14 4.49
N PHE A 39 11.60 -2.30 3.47
CA PHE A 39 10.72 -2.55 2.33
C PHE A 39 11.09 -1.71 1.12
N LEU A 40 10.61 -2.15 -0.05
CA LEU A 40 10.46 -1.32 -1.24
C LEU A 40 9.01 -0.88 -1.31
N ALA A 41 8.74 0.40 -1.56
CA ALA A 41 7.40 0.92 -1.73
C ALA A 41 7.20 1.47 -3.14
N TYR A 42 6.10 1.07 -3.77
CA TYR A 42 5.65 1.63 -5.03
C TYR A 42 4.32 2.35 -4.80
N GLU A 43 4.25 3.62 -5.18
CA GLU A 43 2.99 4.34 -5.17
C GLU A 43 2.16 3.91 -6.39
N VAL A 44 1.03 3.26 -6.13
CA VAL A 44 0.11 2.81 -7.16
C VAL A 44 -0.84 3.97 -7.47
N PRO A 45 -1.03 4.34 -8.75
CA PRO A 45 -2.06 5.32 -9.12
C PRO A 45 -3.43 4.89 -8.56
N LEU A 46 -4.07 5.77 -7.81
CA LEU A 46 -5.28 5.41 -7.05
C LEU A 46 -6.42 4.94 -7.98
N GLU A 47 -6.59 5.58 -9.13
CA GLU A 47 -7.59 5.18 -10.12
C GLU A 47 -7.30 3.80 -10.70
N LEU A 48 -6.02 3.46 -10.91
CA LEU A 48 -5.62 2.11 -11.35
C LEU A 48 -5.93 1.05 -10.28
N ALA A 49 -5.66 1.37 -9.01
CA ALA A 49 -6.01 0.48 -7.90
C ALA A 49 -7.52 0.26 -7.80
N LYS A 50 -8.33 1.31 -7.96
CA LYS A 50 -9.80 1.22 -7.99
C LYS A 50 -10.30 0.34 -9.13
N GLU A 51 -9.77 0.55 -10.33
CA GLU A 51 -10.14 -0.23 -11.52
C GLU A 51 -9.86 -1.72 -11.31
N ARG A 52 -8.64 -2.06 -10.85
CA ARG A 52 -8.18 -3.44 -10.78
C ARG A 52 -8.75 -4.23 -9.61
N TYR A 53 -8.93 -3.58 -8.47
CA TYR A 53 -9.54 -4.22 -7.31
C TYR A 53 -11.08 -4.21 -7.37
N GLY A 54 -11.68 -3.31 -8.15
CA GLY A 54 -13.12 -3.26 -8.40
C GLY A 54 -13.95 -3.30 -7.12
N GLY A 55 -14.86 -4.27 -7.02
CA GLY A 55 -15.72 -4.43 -5.84
C GLY A 55 -14.98 -4.65 -4.52
N HIS A 56 -13.77 -5.24 -4.56
CA HIS A 56 -12.93 -5.41 -3.37
C HIS A 56 -12.46 -4.06 -2.82
N TYR A 57 -12.09 -3.12 -3.71
CA TYR A 57 -11.75 -1.75 -3.32
C TYR A 57 -12.90 -1.09 -2.58
N GLN A 58 -14.11 -1.16 -3.14
CA GLN A 58 -15.31 -0.58 -2.55
C GLN A 58 -15.64 -1.18 -1.18
N SER A 59 -15.54 -2.51 -1.04
CA SER A 59 -15.78 -3.19 0.24
C SER A 59 -14.80 -2.74 1.32
N VAL A 60 -13.52 -2.56 0.96
CA VAL A 60 -12.52 -2.02 1.87
C VAL A 60 -12.84 -0.55 2.21
N THR A 61 -13.08 0.32 1.23
CA THR A 61 -13.29 1.75 1.51
C THR A 61 -14.63 2.10 2.15
N ASN A 62 -15.69 1.31 1.96
CA ASN A 62 -17.00 1.59 2.58
C ASN A 62 -16.99 1.34 4.10
N ASN A 63 -16.10 0.48 4.56
CA ASN A 63 -15.87 0.23 5.98
C ASN A 63 -14.82 1.18 6.57
N LEU A 64 -14.47 2.27 5.87
CA LEU A 64 -13.48 3.24 6.33
C LEU A 64 -14.15 4.27 7.24
N HIS A 65 -13.65 4.39 8.47
CA HIS A 65 -13.93 5.55 9.30
C HIS A 65 -12.90 6.64 8.96
N GLU A 66 -13.30 7.92 8.97
CA GLU A 66 -12.42 9.06 8.63
C GLU A 66 -11.14 9.14 9.48
N THR A 67 -11.11 8.44 10.63
CA THR A 67 -9.96 8.37 11.53
C THR A 67 -8.93 7.28 11.19
N ASP A 68 -9.18 6.44 10.18
CA ASP A 68 -8.28 5.34 9.80
C ASP A 68 -7.19 5.81 8.82
N ASP A 69 -6.03 6.25 9.34
CA ASP A 69 -4.93 6.75 8.49
C ASP A 69 -4.19 5.66 7.69
N LEU A 70 -4.46 4.37 7.95
CA LEU A 70 -3.79 3.24 7.30
C LEU A 70 -4.67 2.00 7.30
N ARG A 71 -4.83 1.40 6.13
CA ARG A 71 -5.54 0.12 5.96
C ARG A 71 -4.89 -0.74 4.91
N VAL A 72 -4.98 -2.05 5.08
CA VAL A 72 -4.55 -2.99 4.04
C VAL A 72 -5.70 -3.22 3.07
N LEU A 73 -5.45 -2.93 1.80
CA LEU A 73 -6.32 -3.25 0.68
C LEU A 73 -6.17 -4.71 0.27
N ASP A 74 -4.94 -5.22 0.23
CA ASP A 74 -4.69 -6.61 -0.14
C ASP A 74 -3.61 -7.25 0.71
N TYR A 75 -3.99 -8.32 1.40
CA TYR A 75 -3.10 -9.19 2.16
C TYR A 75 -2.56 -10.36 1.33
N ASN A 76 -3.15 -10.65 0.15
CA ASN A 76 -2.69 -11.70 -0.73
C ASN A 76 -1.55 -11.16 -1.60
N GLY A 77 -0.30 -11.39 -1.15
CA GLY A 77 0.88 -10.85 -1.82
C GLY A 77 1.07 -11.32 -3.26
N ASN A 78 0.67 -12.56 -3.60
CA ASN A 78 0.75 -13.05 -4.98
C ASN A 78 -0.18 -12.24 -5.88
N ARG A 79 -1.44 -12.08 -5.48
CA ARG A 79 -2.42 -11.28 -6.22
C ARG A 79 -1.95 -9.83 -6.32
N ALA A 80 -1.55 -9.21 -5.22
CA ALA A 80 -1.07 -7.84 -5.20
C ALA A 80 0.08 -7.63 -6.20
N PHE A 81 1.06 -8.52 -6.23
CA PHE A 81 2.23 -8.42 -7.09
C PHE A 81 1.90 -8.62 -8.57
N GLU A 82 1.06 -9.59 -8.91
CA GLU A 82 0.67 -9.88 -10.29
C GLU A 82 -0.30 -8.84 -10.86
N LEU A 83 -1.06 -8.17 -9.99
CA LEU A 83 -2.10 -7.23 -10.40
C LEU A 83 -1.52 -5.96 -11.01
N PHE A 84 -0.27 -5.59 -10.74
CA PHE A 84 0.35 -4.36 -11.24
C PHE A 84 1.60 -4.63 -12.08
N ARG A 85 1.70 -3.98 -13.24
CA ARG A 85 2.88 -4.10 -14.09
C ARG A 85 3.96 -3.17 -13.58
N PHE A 86 5.23 -3.55 -13.74
CA PHE A 86 6.35 -2.73 -13.30
C PHE A 86 6.43 -1.36 -13.98
N ASP A 87 6.01 -1.25 -15.24
CA ASP A 87 5.96 0.02 -15.98
C ASP A 87 4.89 0.99 -15.46
N GLU A 88 3.93 0.50 -14.67
CA GLU A 88 2.86 1.30 -14.06
C GLU A 88 3.20 1.76 -12.63
N LEU A 89 4.10 1.04 -11.95
CA LEU A 89 4.48 1.29 -10.55
C LEU A 89 5.51 2.42 -10.38
N GLY A 90 6.19 2.80 -11.47
CA GLY A 90 7.24 3.83 -11.43
C GLY A 90 8.48 3.39 -10.65
N SER A 91 9.20 4.37 -10.07
CA SER A 91 10.41 4.10 -9.29
C SER A 91 10.07 3.74 -7.85
N PRO A 92 10.75 2.75 -7.24
CA PRO A 92 10.52 2.41 -5.85
C PRO A 92 11.09 3.49 -4.93
N ILE A 93 10.39 3.72 -3.82
CA ILE A 93 10.93 4.31 -2.60
C ILE A 93 11.57 3.18 -1.79
N ILE A 94 12.82 3.38 -1.39
CA ILE A 94 13.58 2.39 -0.62
C ILE A 94 13.60 2.83 0.83
N HIS A 95 13.15 1.98 1.74
CA HIS A 95 13.22 2.24 3.17
C HIS A 95 13.97 1.11 3.89
N GLU A 96 14.90 1.52 4.75
CA GLU A 96 15.60 0.65 5.69
C GLU A 96 15.89 1.40 7.00
N PRO A 97 16.13 0.68 8.12
CA PRO A 97 16.40 1.26 9.44
C PRO A 97 17.74 1.99 9.52
#